data_AF-A0A836IYS0-F1
#
_entry.id   AF-A0A836IYS0-F1
#
_cell.length_a   1.000
_cell.length_b   1.000
_cell.length_c   1.000
_cell.angle_alpha   90.00
_cell.angle_beta   90.00
_cell.angle_gamma   90.00
#
_symmetry.space_group_name_H-M   'P 1'
#
loop_
_entity.id
_entity.type
_entity.pdbx_description
1 polymer ?
#
loop_
_entity_poly.entity_id
_entity_poly.type
_entity_poly.pdbx_seq_one_letter_code
_entity_poly.pdbx_strand_id
1 'polypeptide(L)'
;MMTSGGSASCCGVSQSLSMYPAPQWRVRARSGYTAILCSLLLMVWIGCFSVVQGIEGEDEAIRILLGAGDKAVGQGRAHYQEALAKYTGVLTRWPNNERALYSRAELYSMMRQRAAALEDLNALLAINKDHPQGLALRMSMHTQLGNLEGAHSDGQHLVRVYQAHKKLDKANKVAEQVRHLGQYMKRWVALSDLLSQPLESYTSTINDKNLIHKYTECVDLLGKVILEFASDSIELRLRRAACALAAGDTIVTTKELKYVIQRSPQNLDAIALDAQALRRLGALDQSKLGLQRCLNLDPEYAPCATLHKLIRQQQRVIKNIERQIQEKNFAAVVTLITEARAAEPNAPFEEQLAAWHCEALVKLRNTDEGIRVCETLVHRYEGVSSPAVFDAHLHLVELHLLDDNAAAAEAALEKARMLRQNDGRVEEMRSRIEKLKRNSARKDYYKILGIKKTASAQDIRRAYRKLAKSSHPDQLRSKDMPEKERQKQEKMFRDVNEAKEVLLDEEKRARYDNGEDLNQPEGPQGHPFFGGGFPGGFPGGFPGGFPGGFQQQHGGGGQQHFFFFRQ
;
A
#
# COMPACT_ATOMS: atom_id res chain seq x y z
N MET A 1 -33.56 1.19 -81.28
CA MET A 1 -34.96 1.24 -80.80
C MET A 1 -35.25 2.70 -80.47
N MET A 2 -35.72 3.47 -81.45
CA MET A 2 -37.16 3.77 -81.65
C MET A 2 -37.70 4.68 -80.53
N THR A 3 -37.70 6.01 -80.77
CA THR A 3 -38.86 6.86 -81.16
C THR A 3 -39.67 7.30 -79.93
N SER A 4 -39.92 8.58 -79.65
CA SER A 4 -40.61 9.62 -80.44
C SER A 4 -40.46 10.95 -79.66
N GLY A 5 -40.32 12.16 -80.22
CA GLY A 5 -41.11 12.89 -81.22
C GLY A 5 -41.64 14.17 -80.50
N GLY A 6 -41.65 15.40 -81.04
CA GLY A 6 -41.27 15.94 -82.32
C GLY A 6 -41.32 17.49 -82.30
N SER A 7 -40.51 18.09 -83.17
CA SER A 7 -40.73 19.28 -84.02
C SER A 7 -41.62 20.45 -83.58
N ALA A 8 -41.05 21.66 -83.64
CA ALA A 8 -41.63 22.80 -84.35
C ALA A 8 -40.51 23.71 -84.91
N SER A 9 -40.43 23.78 -86.24
CA SER A 9 -39.69 24.77 -87.02
C SER A 9 -40.56 26.01 -87.26
N CYS A 10 -39.96 27.19 -87.42
CA CYS A 10 -40.17 28.07 -88.58
C CYS A 10 -39.50 29.46 -88.43
N CYS A 11 -38.87 29.88 -89.53
CA CYS A 11 -38.69 31.23 -90.06
C CYS A 11 -38.16 32.34 -89.13
N GLY A 12 -37.01 32.96 -89.37
CA GLY A 12 -36.57 33.50 -90.66
C GLY A 12 -37.12 34.92 -90.83
N VAL A 13 -36.42 35.93 -90.31
CA VAL A 13 -36.53 37.32 -90.78
C VAL A 13 -35.14 37.95 -90.75
N SER A 14 -34.60 38.12 -91.95
CA SER A 14 -33.54 39.05 -92.29
C SER A 14 -34.07 40.48 -92.19
N GLN A 15 -33.43 41.34 -91.39
CA GLN A 15 -33.52 42.79 -91.54
C GLN A 15 -32.13 43.41 -91.49
N SER A 16 -31.61 43.65 -92.69
CA SER A 16 -30.69 44.72 -93.01
C SER A 16 -31.33 46.08 -92.73
N LEU A 17 -30.68 46.95 -91.95
CA LEU A 17 -30.99 48.38 -91.93
C LEU A 17 -29.72 49.22 -91.70
N SER A 18 -29.33 49.84 -92.82
CA SER A 18 -28.77 51.18 -92.98
C SER A 18 -27.56 51.64 -92.15
N MET A 19 -26.44 51.77 -92.88
CA MET A 19 -25.47 52.87 -92.79
C MET A 19 -26.15 54.23 -92.60
N TYR A 20 -25.62 55.07 -91.70
CA TYR A 20 -25.40 56.54 -91.81
C TYR A 20 -24.84 57.09 -90.46
N PRO A 21 -24.15 58.24 -90.43
CA PRO A 21 -22.70 58.38 -90.39
C PRO A 21 -22.10 58.66 -89.00
N ALA A 22 -20.77 58.52 -88.92
CA ALA A 22 -19.95 58.81 -87.76
C ALA A 22 -20.04 60.28 -87.30
N PRO A 23 -20.16 60.58 -85.99
CA PRO A 23 -19.90 61.91 -85.46
C PRO A 23 -18.39 62.12 -85.37
N GLN A 24 -17.86 63.06 -86.15
CA GLN A 24 -16.49 63.55 -86.02
C GLN A 24 -16.32 64.31 -84.69
N TRP A 25 -15.97 63.59 -83.62
CA TRP A 25 -15.40 64.21 -82.43
C TRP A 25 -13.89 64.37 -82.66
N ARG A 26 -13.46 65.60 -82.95
CA ARG A 26 -12.04 65.98 -82.89
C ARG A 26 -11.54 65.77 -81.46
N VAL A 27 -10.91 64.63 -81.19
CA VAL A 27 -10.13 64.42 -79.97
C VAL A 27 -8.86 65.26 -80.10
N ARG A 28 -8.85 66.40 -79.43
CA ARG A 28 -7.65 67.21 -79.22
C ARG A 28 -6.75 66.41 -78.27
N ALA A 29 -5.65 65.89 -78.79
CA ALA A 29 -4.65 65.15 -78.02
C ALA A 29 -4.15 65.99 -76.83
N ARG A 30 -4.43 65.55 -75.61
CA ARG A 30 -3.60 65.82 -74.43
C ARG A 30 -2.85 64.52 -74.13
N SER A 31 -1.82 64.26 -74.93
CA SER A 31 -0.89 63.15 -74.77
C SER A 31 0.02 63.41 -73.57
N GLY A 32 -0.04 62.54 -72.56
CA GLY A 32 0.88 62.54 -71.43
C GLY A 32 0.29 61.87 -70.21
N TYR A 33 -0.78 62.45 -69.65
CA TYR A 33 -1.33 62.02 -68.35
C TYR A 33 -2.20 60.75 -68.42
N THR A 34 -2.89 60.50 -69.53
CA THR A 34 -3.78 59.32 -69.69
C THR A 34 -3.01 58.02 -69.94
N ALA A 35 -1.88 58.08 -70.66
CA ALA A 35 -1.03 56.92 -70.89
C ALA A 35 -0.35 56.47 -69.59
N ILE A 36 0.16 57.41 -68.79
CA ILE A 36 0.82 57.11 -67.51
C ILE A 36 -0.19 56.51 -66.51
N LEU A 37 -1.40 57.04 -66.41
CA LEU A 37 -2.46 56.47 -65.55
C LEU A 37 -2.90 55.07 -66.01
N CYS A 38 -2.98 54.83 -67.32
CA CYS A 38 -3.33 53.52 -67.87
C CYS A 38 -2.21 52.49 -67.63
N SER A 39 -0.94 52.88 -67.80
CA SER A 39 0.22 52.03 -67.48
C SER A 39 0.36 51.73 -65.99
N LEU A 40 0.07 52.70 -65.11
CA LEU A 40 0.06 52.48 -63.66
C LEU A 40 -1.08 51.55 -63.24
N LEU A 41 -2.29 51.71 -63.80
CA LEU A 41 -3.40 50.80 -63.58
C LEU A 41 -3.10 49.39 -64.10
N LEU A 42 -2.42 49.27 -65.24
CA LEU A 42 -2.03 47.97 -65.80
C LEU A 42 -0.93 47.30 -64.95
N MET A 43 0.03 48.05 -64.40
CA MET A 43 1.01 47.52 -63.44
C MET A 43 0.36 47.11 -62.11
N VAL A 44 -0.60 47.88 -61.60
CA VAL A 44 -1.38 47.50 -60.41
C VAL A 44 -2.23 46.26 -60.70
N TRP A 45 -2.81 46.15 -61.90
CA TRP A 45 -3.61 44.99 -62.31
C TRP A 45 -2.75 43.75 -62.51
N ILE A 46 -1.59 43.86 -63.16
CA ILE A 46 -0.62 42.76 -63.29
C ILE A 46 -0.07 42.36 -61.90
N GLY A 47 0.25 43.32 -61.04
CA GLY A 47 0.68 43.07 -59.66
C GLY A 47 -0.40 42.36 -58.83
N CYS A 48 -1.65 42.83 -58.89
CA CYS A 48 -2.79 42.16 -58.25
C CYS A 48 -3.06 40.79 -58.85
N PHE A 49 -2.96 40.61 -60.16
CA PHE A 49 -3.20 39.34 -60.83
C PHE A 49 -2.12 38.30 -60.47
N SER A 50 -0.85 38.69 -60.42
CA SER A 50 0.24 37.82 -59.95
C SER A 50 0.13 37.46 -58.47
N VAL A 51 -0.34 38.38 -57.61
CA VAL A 51 -0.63 38.09 -56.20
C VAL A 51 -1.81 37.13 -56.05
N VAL A 52 -2.88 37.32 -56.83
CA VAL A 52 -4.06 36.43 -56.83
C VAL A 52 -3.69 35.03 -57.32
N GLN A 53 -2.92 34.90 -58.40
CA GLN A 53 -2.42 33.60 -58.87
C GLN A 53 -1.47 32.93 -57.86
N GLY A 54 -0.67 33.72 -57.13
CA GLY A 54 0.15 33.22 -56.02
C GLY A 54 -0.70 32.64 -54.89
N ILE A 55 -1.75 33.34 -54.47
CA ILE A 55 -2.67 32.91 -53.39
C ILE A 55 -3.43 31.64 -53.79
N GLU A 56 -3.96 31.56 -55.03
CA GLU A 56 -4.66 30.37 -55.52
C GLU A 56 -3.75 29.13 -55.60
N GLY A 57 -2.47 29.31 -55.95
CA GLY A 57 -1.49 28.23 -55.97
C GLY A 57 -1.08 27.72 -54.58
N GLU A 58 -1.06 28.60 -53.57
CA GLU A 58 -0.78 28.22 -52.18
C GLU A 58 -1.93 27.41 -51.58
N ASP A 59 -3.17 27.85 -51.78
CA ASP A 59 -4.36 27.15 -51.27
C ASP A 59 -4.51 25.73 -51.87
N GLU A 60 -4.19 25.55 -53.15
CA GLU A 60 -4.23 24.25 -53.81
C GLU A 60 -3.17 23.29 -53.25
N ALA A 61 -1.94 23.78 -53.02
CA ALA A 61 -0.86 22.98 -52.44
C ALA A 61 -1.19 22.51 -51.01
N ILE A 62 -1.75 23.39 -50.19
CA ILE A 62 -2.23 23.05 -48.84
C ILE A 62 -3.32 21.97 -48.93
N ARG A 63 -4.30 22.14 -49.80
CA ARG A 63 -5.43 21.19 -49.97
C ARG A 63 -4.94 19.80 -50.37
N ILE A 64 -4.02 19.71 -51.32
CA ILE A 64 -3.45 18.43 -51.79
C ILE A 64 -2.71 17.73 -50.66
N LEU A 65 -1.85 18.44 -49.93
CA LEU A 65 -1.06 17.86 -48.83
C LEU A 65 -1.95 17.40 -47.68
N LEU A 66 -2.92 18.22 -47.26
CA LEU A 66 -3.86 17.84 -46.21
C LEU A 66 -4.72 16.64 -46.63
N GLY A 67 -5.23 16.62 -47.87
CA GLY A 67 -6.00 15.49 -48.39
C GLY A 67 -5.20 14.20 -48.47
N ALA A 68 -3.92 14.28 -48.87
CA ALA A 68 -3.01 13.14 -48.84
C ALA A 68 -2.74 12.65 -47.41
N GLY A 69 -2.57 13.57 -46.46
CA GLY A 69 -2.45 13.25 -45.04
C GLY A 69 -3.68 12.53 -44.50
N ASP A 70 -4.88 13.07 -44.74
CA ASP A 70 -6.15 12.50 -44.28
C ASP A 70 -6.38 11.10 -44.87
N LYS A 71 -6.01 10.90 -46.14
CA LYS A 71 -6.05 9.58 -46.79
C LYS A 71 -5.10 8.59 -46.12
N ALA A 72 -3.87 9.01 -45.82
CA ALA A 72 -2.89 8.18 -45.13
C ALA A 72 -3.36 7.81 -43.71
N VAL A 73 -3.97 8.75 -42.96
CA VAL A 73 -4.59 8.43 -41.66
C VAL A 73 -5.69 7.36 -41.82
N GLY A 74 -6.54 7.49 -42.85
CA GLY A 74 -7.60 6.54 -43.17
C GLY A 74 -7.12 5.13 -43.53
N GLN A 75 -5.86 4.98 -43.99
CA GLN A 75 -5.23 3.68 -44.29
C GLN A 75 -4.72 2.95 -43.04
N GLY A 76 -4.75 3.60 -41.87
CA GLY A 76 -4.41 2.99 -40.59
C GLY A 76 -2.97 3.21 -40.14
N ARG A 77 -2.60 2.55 -39.03
CA ARG A 77 -1.38 2.86 -38.25
C ARG A 77 -0.07 2.78 -39.03
N ALA A 78 0.01 1.92 -40.04
CA ALA A 78 1.20 1.76 -40.89
C ALA A 78 1.56 3.05 -41.65
N HIS A 79 0.56 3.90 -41.92
CA HIS A 79 0.70 5.13 -42.70
C HIS A 79 0.74 6.41 -41.84
N TYR A 80 0.78 6.29 -40.51
CA TYR A 80 0.83 7.46 -39.63
C TYR A 80 2.08 8.32 -39.83
N GLN A 81 3.23 7.70 -40.10
CA GLN A 81 4.46 8.47 -40.40
C GLN A 81 4.35 9.23 -41.72
N GLU A 82 3.68 8.64 -42.72
CA GLU A 82 3.41 9.31 -43.99
C GLU A 82 2.49 10.51 -43.78
N ALA A 83 1.37 10.33 -43.06
CA ALA A 83 0.45 11.41 -42.73
C ALA A 83 1.15 12.54 -41.95
N LEU A 84 1.99 12.19 -40.98
CA LEU A 84 2.77 13.13 -40.19
C LEU A 84 3.69 13.98 -41.07
N ALA A 85 4.36 13.36 -42.04
CA ALA A 85 5.20 14.06 -43.00
C ALA A 85 4.38 15.04 -43.87
N LYS A 86 3.16 14.68 -44.28
CA LYS A 86 2.28 15.57 -45.07
C LYS A 86 1.85 16.80 -44.25
N TYR A 87 1.35 16.60 -43.03
CA TYR A 87 0.94 17.72 -42.17
C TYR A 87 2.13 18.61 -41.78
N THR A 88 3.28 18.00 -41.48
CA THR A 88 4.51 18.75 -41.19
C THR A 88 4.97 19.55 -42.41
N GLY A 89 4.88 18.99 -43.62
CA GLY A 89 5.20 19.71 -44.85
C GLY A 89 4.37 20.99 -45.04
N VAL A 90 3.08 20.95 -44.67
CA VAL A 90 2.23 22.15 -44.65
C VAL A 90 2.75 23.15 -43.61
N LEU A 91 3.02 22.71 -42.38
CA LEU A 91 3.41 23.61 -41.28
C LEU A 91 4.82 24.18 -41.43
N THR A 92 5.73 23.51 -42.14
CA THR A 92 7.05 24.06 -42.48
C THR A 92 6.93 25.28 -43.38
N ARG A 93 5.93 25.31 -44.28
CA ARG A 93 5.74 26.42 -45.24
C ARG A 93 4.70 27.43 -44.75
N TRP A 94 3.68 26.98 -44.03
CA TRP A 94 2.60 27.79 -43.45
C TRP A 94 2.40 27.44 -41.97
N PRO A 95 3.24 27.99 -41.06
CA PRO A 95 3.25 27.61 -39.65
C PRO A 95 1.94 27.87 -38.90
N ASN A 96 1.14 28.84 -39.35
CA ASN A 96 -0.10 29.25 -38.70
C ASN A 96 -1.36 28.58 -39.31
N ASN A 97 -1.20 27.52 -40.11
CA ASN A 97 -2.35 26.86 -40.71
C ASN A 97 -3.15 26.07 -39.65
N GLU A 98 -4.34 26.58 -39.29
CA GLU A 98 -5.19 26.00 -38.23
C GLU A 98 -5.53 24.53 -38.47
N ARG A 99 -5.92 24.17 -39.71
CA ARG A 99 -6.30 22.79 -40.06
C ARG A 99 -5.12 21.84 -39.93
N ALA A 100 -3.94 22.24 -40.41
CA ALA A 100 -2.74 21.42 -40.33
C ALA A 100 -2.29 21.20 -38.88
N LEU A 101 -2.34 22.24 -38.04
CA LEU A 101 -2.06 22.13 -36.60
C LEU A 101 -3.02 21.15 -35.91
N TYR A 102 -4.33 21.29 -36.16
CA TYR A 102 -5.33 20.39 -35.59
C TYR A 102 -5.14 18.94 -36.06
N SER A 103 -5.01 18.71 -37.38
CA SER A 103 -4.85 17.36 -37.95
C SER A 103 -3.57 16.67 -37.46
N ARG A 104 -2.47 17.42 -37.31
CA ARG A 104 -1.23 16.88 -36.77
C ARG A 104 -1.34 16.57 -35.28
N ALA A 105 -1.97 17.44 -34.49
CA ALA A 105 -2.26 17.18 -33.08
C ALA A 105 -3.13 15.94 -32.87
N GLU A 106 -4.17 15.78 -33.70
CA GLU A 106 -5.05 14.61 -33.66
C GLU A 106 -4.29 13.32 -33.98
N LEU A 107 -3.41 13.35 -34.98
CA LEU A 107 -2.53 12.23 -35.29
C LEU A 107 -1.56 11.91 -34.14
N TYR A 108 -0.94 12.93 -33.53
CA TYR A 108 -0.09 12.74 -32.35
C TYR A 108 -0.85 12.12 -31.18
N SER A 109 -2.11 12.53 -30.96
CA SER A 109 -3.01 11.92 -29.98
C SER A 109 -3.25 10.43 -30.28
N MET A 110 -3.52 10.05 -31.54
CA MET A 110 -3.66 8.65 -31.96
C MET A 110 -2.37 7.83 -31.75
N MET A 111 -1.21 8.47 -31.93
CA MET A 111 0.11 7.89 -31.67
C MET A 111 0.52 7.90 -30.19
N ARG A 112 -0.35 8.40 -29.29
CA ARG A 112 -0.10 8.57 -27.84
C ARG A 112 1.06 9.53 -27.53
N GLN A 113 1.46 10.37 -28.47
CA GLN A 113 2.46 11.43 -28.32
C GLN A 113 1.80 12.70 -27.76
N ARG A 114 1.35 12.63 -26.50
CA ARG A 114 0.53 13.68 -25.87
C ARG A 114 1.23 15.03 -25.78
N ALA A 115 2.54 15.05 -25.53
CA ALA A 115 3.32 16.29 -25.44
C ALA A 115 3.35 17.03 -26.79
N ALA A 116 3.68 16.33 -27.88
CA ALA A 116 3.67 16.89 -29.23
C ALA A 116 2.26 17.36 -29.65
N ALA A 117 1.21 16.60 -29.29
CA ALA A 117 -0.17 17.03 -29.52
C ALA A 117 -0.49 18.34 -28.78
N LEU A 118 -0.05 18.51 -27.53
CA LEU A 118 -0.27 19.74 -26.76
C LEU A 118 0.45 20.95 -27.38
N GLU A 119 1.65 20.78 -27.92
CA GLU A 119 2.38 21.87 -28.61
C GLU A 119 1.58 22.42 -29.78
N ASP A 120 1.11 21.55 -30.67
CA ASP A 120 0.29 21.93 -31.83
C ASP A 120 -1.05 22.56 -31.40
N LEU A 121 -1.69 22.04 -30.35
CA LEU A 121 -2.94 22.60 -29.82
C LEU A 121 -2.74 23.97 -29.17
N ASN A 122 -1.61 24.19 -28.50
CA ASN A 122 -1.27 25.49 -27.96
C ASN A 122 -1.02 26.51 -29.07
N ALA A 123 -0.33 26.12 -30.14
CA ALA A 123 -0.15 26.96 -31.32
C ALA A 123 -1.51 27.28 -31.99
N LEU A 124 -2.38 26.28 -32.15
CA LEU A 124 -3.71 26.45 -32.72
C LEU A 124 -4.56 27.44 -31.90
N LEU A 125 -4.60 27.29 -30.59
CA LEU A 125 -5.42 28.11 -29.71
C LEU A 125 -4.81 29.50 -29.44
N ALA A 126 -3.52 29.69 -29.74
CA ALA A 126 -2.91 31.02 -29.81
C ALA A 126 -3.41 31.82 -31.02
N ILE A 127 -3.69 31.14 -32.14
CA ILE A 127 -4.25 31.74 -33.37
C ILE A 127 -5.76 31.94 -33.21
N ASN A 128 -6.48 30.87 -32.85
CA ASN A 128 -7.93 30.86 -32.73
C ASN A 128 -8.35 30.32 -31.35
N LYS A 129 -8.54 31.24 -30.41
CA LYS A 129 -8.87 30.93 -29.00
C LYS A 129 -10.21 30.19 -28.84
N ASP A 130 -11.14 30.39 -29.77
CA ASP A 130 -12.49 29.82 -29.71
C ASP A 130 -12.66 28.58 -30.61
N HIS A 131 -11.54 27.99 -31.07
CA HIS A 131 -11.55 26.80 -31.92
C HIS A 131 -12.08 25.56 -31.14
N PRO A 132 -13.30 25.06 -31.42
CA PRO A 132 -13.98 24.13 -30.52
C PRO A 132 -13.36 22.72 -30.50
N GLN A 133 -12.89 22.20 -31.64
CA GLN A 133 -12.27 20.87 -31.68
C GLN A 133 -10.89 20.87 -30.99
N GLY A 134 -10.09 21.91 -31.24
CA GLY A 134 -8.85 22.20 -30.52
C GLY A 134 -9.02 22.24 -29.00
N LEU A 135 -10.00 23.02 -28.49
CA LEU A 135 -10.31 23.04 -27.05
C LEU A 135 -10.71 21.66 -26.52
N ALA A 136 -11.57 20.93 -27.23
CA ALA A 136 -11.99 19.59 -26.81
C ALA A 136 -10.82 18.59 -26.79
N LEU A 137 -9.94 18.64 -27.79
CA LEU A 137 -8.77 17.76 -27.87
C LEU A 137 -7.74 18.13 -26.79
N ARG A 138 -7.49 19.42 -26.54
CA ARG A 138 -6.56 19.87 -25.49
C ARG A 138 -7.06 19.53 -24.10
N MET A 139 -8.36 19.71 -23.84
CA MET A 139 -9.02 19.23 -22.63
C MET A 139 -8.78 17.72 -22.40
N SER A 140 -8.93 16.90 -23.45
CA SER A 140 -8.66 15.46 -23.37
C SER A 140 -7.18 15.15 -23.10
N MET A 141 -6.25 15.86 -23.76
CA MET A 141 -4.81 15.68 -23.53
C MET A 141 -4.40 16.06 -22.11
N HIS A 142 -4.89 17.19 -21.60
CA HIS A 142 -4.68 17.62 -20.21
C HIS A 142 -5.22 16.58 -19.22
N THR A 143 -6.41 16.06 -19.46
CA THR A 143 -7.05 15.01 -18.64
C THR A 143 -6.18 13.73 -18.58
N GLN A 144 -5.68 13.27 -19.73
CA GLN A 144 -4.84 12.07 -19.81
C GLN A 144 -3.44 12.25 -19.20
N LEU A 145 -2.93 13.48 -19.15
CA LEU A 145 -1.67 13.84 -18.51
C LEU A 145 -1.82 14.13 -17.01
N GLY A 146 -3.04 14.19 -16.49
CA GLY A 146 -3.31 14.54 -15.09
C GLY A 146 -3.28 16.05 -14.81
N ASN A 147 -3.20 16.90 -15.84
CA ASN A 147 -3.39 18.34 -15.67
C ASN A 147 -4.89 18.67 -15.58
N LEU A 148 -5.49 18.41 -14.42
CA LEU A 148 -6.93 18.58 -14.21
C LEU A 148 -7.37 20.06 -14.26
N GLU A 149 -6.49 20.98 -13.86
CA GLU A 149 -6.77 22.42 -13.93
C GLU A 149 -6.89 22.91 -15.37
N GLY A 150 -5.91 22.55 -16.21
CA GLY A 150 -5.93 22.87 -17.64
C GLY A 150 -7.14 22.26 -18.34
N ALA A 151 -7.46 20.99 -18.04
CA ALA A 151 -8.63 20.32 -18.59
C ALA A 151 -9.95 20.99 -18.18
N HIS A 152 -10.07 21.37 -16.91
CA HIS A 152 -11.27 22.04 -16.40
C HIS A 152 -11.43 23.43 -17.02
N SER A 153 -10.34 24.20 -17.13
CA SER A 153 -10.34 25.53 -17.76
C SER A 153 -10.75 25.48 -19.23
N ASP A 154 -10.14 24.57 -20.01
CA ASP A 154 -10.48 24.37 -21.42
C ASP A 154 -11.93 23.92 -21.60
N GLY A 155 -12.41 23.04 -20.73
CA GLY A 155 -13.80 22.60 -20.76
C GLY A 155 -14.78 23.72 -20.45
N GLN A 156 -14.50 24.59 -19.46
CA GLN A 156 -15.31 25.77 -19.17
C GLN A 156 -15.34 26.75 -20.35
N HIS A 157 -14.21 26.94 -21.03
CA HIS A 157 -14.13 27.74 -22.25
C HIS A 157 -14.98 27.11 -23.36
N LEU A 158 -14.84 25.81 -23.60
CA LEU A 158 -15.61 25.09 -24.62
C LEU A 158 -17.13 25.17 -24.40
N VAL A 159 -17.60 25.11 -23.15
CA VAL A 159 -19.03 25.34 -22.82
C VAL A 159 -19.50 26.70 -23.30
N ARG A 160 -18.72 27.76 -23.02
CA ARG A 160 -19.04 29.13 -23.47
C ARG A 160 -19.08 29.24 -25.00
N VAL A 161 -18.12 28.63 -25.69
CA VAL A 161 -18.07 28.59 -27.16
C VAL A 161 -19.31 27.88 -27.74
N TYR A 162 -19.72 26.74 -27.18
CA TYR A 162 -20.92 26.04 -27.64
C TYR A 162 -22.22 26.79 -27.35
N GLN A 163 -22.31 27.49 -26.22
CA GLN A 163 -23.44 28.37 -25.92
C GLN A 163 -23.53 29.53 -26.92
N ALA A 164 -22.40 30.19 -27.21
CA ALA A 164 -22.34 31.27 -28.20
C ALA A 164 -22.78 30.79 -29.59
N HIS A 165 -22.41 29.57 -29.97
CA HIS A 165 -22.84 28.92 -31.21
C HIS A 165 -24.24 28.27 -31.15
N LYS A 166 -25.02 28.48 -30.08
CA LYS A 166 -26.36 27.90 -29.86
C LYS A 166 -26.41 26.36 -29.92
N LYS A 167 -25.30 25.68 -29.65
CA LYS A 167 -25.19 24.21 -29.59
C LYS A 167 -25.43 23.72 -28.16
N LEU A 168 -26.64 23.92 -27.65
CA LEU A 168 -26.96 23.71 -26.22
C LEU A 168 -26.75 22.26 -25.75
N ASP A 169 -27.08 21.26 -26.56
CA ASP A 169 -26.87 19.85 -26.18
C ASP A 169 -25.39 19.52 -25.96
N LYS A 170 -24.52 20.03 -26.84
CA LYS A 170 -23.07 19.87 -26.71
C LYS A 170 -22.54 20.64 -25.50
N ALA A 171 -23.04 21.86 -25.27
CA ALA A 171 -22.67 22.66 -24.11
C ALA A 171 -23.04 21.94 -22.80
N ASN A 172 -24.25 21.39 -22.69
CA ASN A 172 -24.71 20.68 -21.51
C ASN A 172 -23.88 19.41 -21.24
N LYS A 173 -23.56 18.65 -22.29
CA LYS A 173 -22.70 17.46 -22.17
C LYS A 173 -21.30 17.80 -21.67
N VAL A 174 -20.67 18.84 -22.23
CA VAL A 174 -19.34 19.27 -21.76
C VAL A 174 -19.42 19.85 -20.35
N ALA A 175 -20.49 20.59 -20.02
CA ALA A 175 -20.68 21.14 -18.67
C ALA A 175 -20.79 20.04 -17.61
N GLU A 176 -21.41 18.91 -17.93
CA GLU A 176 -21.44 17.74 -17.06
C GLU A 176 -20.05 17.13 -16.86
N GLN A 177 -19.28 16.96 -17.95
CA GLN A 177 -17.90 16.48 -17.88
C GLN A 177 -17.01 17.41 -17.03
N VAL A 178 -17.15 18.72 -17.21
CA VAL A 178 -16.43 19.74 -16.44
C VAL A 178 -16.81 19.68 -14.96
N ARG A 179 -18.09 19.52 -14.63
CA ARG A 179 -18.55 19.37 -13.26
C ARG A 179 -17.96 18.13 -12.59
N HIS A 180 -17.92 17.02 -13.32
CA HIS A 180 -17.32 15.77 -12.85
C HIS A 180 -15.81 15.93 -12.62
N LEU A 181 -15.07 16.46 -13.60
CA LEU A 181 -13.64 16.79 -13.46
C LEU A 181 -13.37 17.74 -12.29
N GLY A 182 -14.24 18.72 -12.07
CA GLY A 182 -14.12 19.69 -10.98
C GLY A 182 -14.15 19.08 -9.58
N GLN A 183 -14.77 17.91 -9.40
CA GLN A 183 -14.75 17.18 -8.12
C GLN A 183 -13.34 16.67 -7.79
N TYR A 184 -12.64 16.15 -8.79
CA TYR A 184 -11.25 15.69 -8.67
C TYR A 184 -10.27 16.85 -8.59
N MET A 185 -10.47 17.89 -9.41
CA MET A 185 -9.60 19.08 -9.46
C MET A 185 -9.48 19.76 -8.09
N LYS A 186 -10.58 19.90 -7.34
CA LYS A 186 -10.53 20.53 -6.00
C LYS A 186 -9.61 19.80 -5.04
N ARG A 187 -9.68 18.45 -5.01
CA ARG A 187 -8.80 17.60 -4.20
C ARG A 187 -7.37 17.64 -4.73
N TRP A 188 -7.20 17.71 -6.05
CA TRP A 188 -5.90 17.82 -6.70
C TRP A 188 -5.17 19.11 -6.30
N VAL A 189 -5.86 20.25 -6.35
CA VAL A 189 -5.32 21.55 -5.93
C VAL A 189 -4.85 21.51 -4.47
N ALA A 190 -5.64 20.89 -3.58
CA ALA A 190 -5.27 20.73 -2.17
C ALA A 190 -4.01 19.88 -1.95
N LEU A 191 -3.66 19.02 -2.90
CA LEU A 191 -2.47 18.17 -2.89
C LEU A 191 -1.37 18.66 -3.86
N SER A 192 -1.54 19.81 -4.51
CA SER A 192 -0.64 20.29 -5.57
C SER A 192 0.81 20.48 -5.08
N ASP A 193 0.98 21.02 -3.88
CA ASP A 193 2.29 21.18 -3.23
C ASP A 193 3.01 19.84 -3.02
N LEU A 194 2.25 18.76 -2.78
CA LEU A 194 2.80 17.42 -2.62
C LEU A 194 3.11 16.80 -3.99
N LEU A 195 2.15 16.86 -4.90
CA LEU A 195 2.23 16.25 -6.22
C LEU A 195 3.31 16.89 -7.11
N SER A 196 3.69 18.14 -6.86
CA SER A 196 4.75 18.85 -7.59
C SER A 196 6.17 18.53 -7.11
N GLN A 197 6.33 17.87 -5.96
CA GLN A 197 7.66 17.54 -5.43
C GLN A 197 8.39 16.49 -6.28
N PRO A 198 9.74 16.52 -6.29
CA PRO A 198 10.56 15.43 -6.82
C PRO A 198 10.26 14.11 -6.10
N LEU A 199 10.38 12.98 -6.81
CA LEU A 199 10.06 11.65 -6.26
C LEU A 199 10.93 11.31 -5.04
N GLU A 200 12.15 11.83 -4.97
CA GLU A 200 13.08 11.64 -3.86
C GLU A 200 12.63 12.32 -2.57
N SER A 201 11.76 13.33 -2.67
CA SER A 201 11.22 14.05 -1.50
C SER A 201 10.13 13.25 -0.77
N TYR A 202 9.64 12.16 -1.38
CA TYR A 202 8.65 11.27 -0.78
C TYR A 202 9.34 10.36 0.24
N THR A 203 9.46 10.85 1.46
CA THR A 203 10.10 10.11 2.56
C THR A 203 9.10 9.28 3.35
N SER A 204 9.56 8.18 3.95
CA SER A 204 8.75 7.40 4.89
C SER A 204 8.47 8.22 6.15
N THR A 205 7.20 8.37 6.50
CA THR A 205 6.79 9.21 7.64
C THR A 205 6.12 8.40 8.72
N ILE A 206 6.81 7.35 9.21
CA ILE A 206 6.28 6.41 10.22
C ILE A 206 5.73 7.15 11.46
N ASN A 207 6.27 8.33 11.78
CA ASN A 207 5.93 9.09 12.98
C ASN A 207 5.03 10.32 12.75
N ASP A 208 4.76 10.73 11.50
CA ASP A 208 3.92 11.90 11.21
C ASP A 208 2.56 11.47 10.66
N LYS A 209 1.56 11.40 11.56
CA LYS A 209 0.19 11.00 11.23
C LYS A 209 -0.48 11.93 10.22
N ASN A 210 -0.19 13.24 10.26
CA ASN A 210 -0.80 14.20 9.34
C ASN A 210 -0.28 13.98 7.92
N LEU A 211 1.03 13.73 7.81
CA LEU A 211 1.66 13.49 6.52
C LEU A 211 1.30 12.11 5.95
N ILE A 212 1.16 11.07 6.80
CA ILE A 212 0.58 9.78 6.39
C ILE A 212 -0.82 10.01 5.80
N HIS A 213 -1.68 10.78 6.47
CA HIS A 213 -3.03 11.05 5.98
C HIS A 213 -3.01 11.71 4.59
N LYS A 214 -2.15 12.72 4.38
CA LYS A 214 -1.97 13.37 3.07
C LYS A 214 -1.51 12.39 2.00
N TYR A 215 -0.55 11.50 2.30
CA TYR A 215 -0.12 10.48 1.35
C TYR A 215 -1.22 9.46 1.05
N THR A 216 -2.01 9.04 2.04
CA THR A 216 -3.16 8.15 1.79
C THR A 216 -4.23 8.81 0.92
N GLU A 217 -4.48 10.10 1.11
CA GLU A 217 -5.38 10.87 0.25
C GLU A 217 -4.82 10.99 -1.18
N CYS A 218 -3.51 11.22 -1.33
CA CYS A 218 -2.83 11.18 -2.62
C CYS A 218 -3.02 9.84 -3.33
N VAL A 219 -2.84 8.71 -2.62
CA VAL A 219 -3.02 7.37 -3.20
C VAL A 219 -4.44 7.15 -3.70
N ASP A 220 -5.45 7.55 -2.91
CA ASP A 220 -6.87 7.43 -3.29
C ASP A 220 -7.20 8.31 -4.50
N LEU A 221 -6.81 9.59 -4.46
CA LEU A 221 -7.08 10.54 -5.54
C LEU A 221 -6.44 10.08 -6.85
N LEU A 222 -5.13 9.78 -6.83
CA LEU A 222 -4.43 9.31 -8.01
C LEU A 222 -5.00 7.98 -8.50
N GLY A 223 -5.42 7.09 -7.61
CA GLY A 223 -6.08 5.84 -7.99
C GLY A 223 -7.33 6.07 -8.84
N LYS A 224 -8.20 7.00 -8.41
CA LYS A 224 -9.42 7.37 -9.15
C LYS A 224 -9.11 8.09 -10.46
N VAL A 225 -8.18 9.05 -10.44
CA VAL A 225 -7.78 9.80 -11.65
C VAL A 225 -7.15 8.89 -12.70
N ILE A 226 -6.27 7.97 -12.30
CA ILE A 226 -5.67 6.99 -13.21
C ILE A 226 -6.77 6.09 -13.80
N LEU A 227 -7.70 5.59 -12.98
CA LEU A 227 -8.75 4.69 -13.45
C LEU A 227 -9.67 5.35 -14.48
N GLU A 228 -10.09 6.60 -14.23
CA GLU A 228 -11.10 7.27 -15.04
C GLU A 228 -10.53 8.01 -16.26
N PHE A 229 -9.34 8.59 -16.12
CA PHE A 229 -8.85 9.59 -17.07
C PHE A 229 -7.51 9.22 -17.71
N ALA A 230 -6.64 8.56 -16.96
CA ALA A 230 -5.21 8.48 -17.28
C ALA A 230 -4.63 7.07 -17.07
N SER A 231 -5.34 6.04 -17.55
CA SER A 231 -5.03 4.64 -17.27
C SER A 231 -3.64 4.19 -17.73
N ASP A 232 -3.13 4.81 -18.79
CA ASP A 232 -1.81 4.53 -19.36
C ASP A 232 -0.74 5.57 -18.96
N SER A 233 -1.02 6.47 -18.02
CA SER A 233 -0.04 7.45 -17.56
C SER A 233 1.01 6.81 -16.65
N ILE A 234 2.25 6.76 -17.11
CA ILE A 234 3.39 6.25 -16.32
C ILE A 234 3.71 7.20 -15.18
N GLU A 235 3.70 8.51 -15.43
CA GLU A 235 4.05 9.53 -14.43
C GLU A 235 3.10 9.49 -13.23
N LEU A 236 1.79 9.45 -13.48
CA LEU A 236 0.80 9.40 -12.38
C LEU A 236 0.91 8.12 -11.55
N ARG A 237 1.21 6.99 -12.21
CA ARG A 237 1.43 5.72 -11.51
C ARG A 237 2.70 5.73 -10.67
N LEU A 238 3.78 6.36 -11.16
CA LEU A 238 5.00 6.60 -10.37
C LEU A 238 4.72 7.47 -9.15
N ARG A 239 4.02 8.59 -9.31
CA ARG A 239 3.64 9.47 -8.19
C ARG A 239 2.75 8.74 -7.18
N ARG A 240 1.79 7.94 -7.66
CA ARG A 240 0.94 7.11 -6.78
C ARG A 240 1.75 6.07 -6.02
N ALA A 241 2.71 5.41 -6.68
CA ALA A 241 3.61 4.48 -6.03
C ALA A 241 4.48 5.16 -4.96
N ALA A 242 4.99 6.36 -5.24
CA ALA A 242 5.76 7.15 -4.27
C ALA A 242 4.91 7.57 -3.07
N CYS A 243 3.68 8.07 -3.28
CA CYS A 243 2.72 8.35 -2.20
C CYS A 243 2.42 7.09 -1.36
N ALA A 244 2.19 5.95 -2.01
CA ALA A 244 1.90 4.69 -1.32
C ALA A 244 3.10 4.24 -0.48
N LEU A 245 4.31 4.32 -1.02
CA LEU A 245 5.52 3.95 -0.30
C LEU A 245 5.77 4.87 0.91
N ALA A 246 5.52 6.18 0.75
CA ALA A 246 5.64 7.14 1.83
C ALA A 246 4.59 6.91 2.95
N ALA A 247 3.36 6.54 2.57
CA ALA A 247 2.31 6.11 3.49
C ALA A 247 2.56 4.75 4.16
N GLY A 248 3.54 3.97 3.70
CA GLY A 248 3.85 2.63 4.20
C GLY A 248 3.11 1.49 3.51
N ASP A 249 2.33 1.76 2.45
CA ASP A 249 1.62 0.75 1.66
C ASP A 249 2.52 0.19 0.55
N THR A 250 3.28 -0.85 0.90
CA THR A 250 4.18 -1.55 -0.03
C THR A 250 3.42 -2.38 -1.07
N ILE A 251 2.18 -2.77 -0.80
CA ILE A 251 1.37 -3.63 -1.69
C ILE A 251 0.92 -2.81 -2.90
N VAL A 252 0.35 -1.63 -2.67
CA VAL A 252 -0.02 -0.71 -3.76
C VAL A 252 1.22 -0.28 -4.52
N THR A 253 2.32 0.01 -3.81
CA THR A 253 3.59 0.42 -4.42
C THR A 253 4.10 -0.61 -5.43
N THR A 254 4.30 -1.87 -5.00
CA THR A 254 4.84 -2.93 -5.87
C THR A 254 3.91 -3.23 -7.04
N LYS A 255 2.58 -3.16 -6.85
CA LYS A 255 1.60 -3.34 -7.94
C LYS A 255 1.72 -2.27 -9.02
N GLU A 256 1.80 -1.00 -8.64
CA GLU A 256 1.93 0.11 -9.61
C GLU A 256 3.29 0.07 -10.31
N LEU A 257 4.37 -0.19 -9.58
CA LEU A 257 5.72 -0.22 -10.15
C LEU A 257 5.92 -1.40 -11.09
N LYS A 258 5.31 -2.56 -10.81
CA LYS A 258 5.29 -3.68 -11.77
C LYS A 258 4.69 -3.27 -13.11
N TYR A 259 3.59 -2.51 -13.11
CA TYR A 259 2.98 -1.99 -14.34
C TYR A 259 3.93 -1.02 -15.07
N VAL A 260 4.58 -0.12 -14.32
CA VAL A 260 5.49 0.89 -14.88
C VAL A 260 6.73 0.22 -15.48
N ILE A 261 7.41 -0.66 -14.75
CA ILE A 261 8.64 -1.34 -15.19
C ILE A 261 8.37 -2.22 -16.42
N GLN A 262 7.18 -2.84 -16.54
CA GLN A 262 6.80 -3.60 -17.73
C GLN A 262 6.71 -2.74 -19.00
N ARG A 263 6.30 -1.47 -18.87
CA ARG A 263 6.12 -0.55 -20.01
C ARG A 263 7.33 0.33 -20.27
N SER A 264 8.08 0.66 -19.22
CA SER A 264 9.30 1.44 -19.28
C SER A 264 10.40 0.75 -18.48
N PRO A 265 11.03 -0.31 -19.04
CA PRO A 265 12.05 -1.08 -18.35
C PRO A 265 13.33 -0.30 -18.04
N GLN A 266 13.51 0.87 -18.65
CA GLN A 266 14.68 1.75 -18.49
C GLN A 266 14.41 2.88 -17.48
N ASN A 267 13.22 2.96 -16.90
CA ASN A 267 12.91 3.98 -15.91
C ASN A 267 13.61 3.67 -14.58
N LEU A 268 14.69 4.41 -14.29
CA LEU A 268 15.54 4.18 -13.13
C LEU A 268 14.81 4.47 -11.81
N ASP A 269 13.96 5.51 -11.78
CA ASP A 269 13.17 5.89 -10.60
C ASP A 269 12.19 4.77 -10.21
N ALA A 270 11.54 4.15 -11.19
CA ALA A 270 10.64 3.02 -10.98
C ALA A 270 11.36 1.84 -10.32
N ILE A 271 12.57 1.51 -10.82
CA ILE A 271 13.38 0.42 -10.30
C ILE A 271 13.88 0.74 -8.88
N ALA A 272 14.30 1.97 -8.62
CA ALA A 272 14.73 2.40 -7.30
C ALA A 272 13.58 2.35 -6.27
N LEU A 273 12.40 2.86 -6.62
CA LEU A 273 11.21 2.79 -5.76
C LEU A 273 10.78 1.34 -5.49
N ASP A 274 10.87 0.46 -6.50
CA ASP A 274 10.50 -0.95 -6.35
C ASP A 274 11.50 -1.66 -5.43
N ALA A 275 12.79 -1.36 -5.60
CA ALA A 275 13.83 -1.85 -4.73
C ALA A 275 13.64 -1.42 -3.26
N GLN A 276 13.19 -0.18 -3.02
CA GLN A 276 12.83 0.30 -1.69
C GLN A 276 11.63 -0.46 -1.10
N ALA A 277 10.58 -0.67 -1.89
CA ALA A 277 9.39 -1.39 -1.45
C ALA A 277 9.72 -2.87 -1.13
N LEU A 278 10.47 -3.53 -2.01
CA LEU A 278 10.93 -4.91 -1.80
C LEU A 278 11.85 -5.05 -0.60
N ARG A 279 12.67 -4.03 -0.32
CA ARG A 279 13.52 -3.99 0.88
C ARG A 279 12.69 -3.97 2.16
N ARG A 280 11.57 -3.21 2.18
CA ARG A 280 10.61 -3.20 3.30
C ARG A 280 9.85 -4.51 3.46
N LEU A 281 9.54 -5.16 2.35
CA LEU A 281 8.91 -6.48 2.35
C LEU A 281 9.87 -7.63 2.72
N GLY A 282 11.16 -7.37 2.86
CA GLY A 282 12.18 -8.40 3.08
C GLY A 282 12.53 -9.22 1.83
N ALA A 283 12.01 -8.87 0.65
CA ALA A 283 12.30 -9.52 -0.63
C ALA A 283 13.66 -9.07 -1.22
N LEU A 284 14.73 -9.23 -0.42
CA LEU A 284 16.05 -8.66 -0.67
C LEU A 284 16.72 -9.17 -1.96
N ASP A 285 16.53 -10.44 -2.29
CA ASP A 285 17.12 -11.03 -3.51
C ASP A 285 16.46 -10.48 -4.78
N GLN A 286 15.13 -10.32 -4.78
CA GLN A 286 14.41 -9.70 -5.90
C GLN A 286 14.84 -8.23 -6.08
N SER A 287 14.94 -7.50 -4.96
CA SER A 287 15.41 -6.12 -4.95
C SER A 287 16.82 -6.00 -5.53
N LYS A 288 17.74 -6.90 -5.16
CA LYS A 288 19.12 -6.92 -5.68
C LYS A 288 19.17 -7.14 -7.20
N LEU A 289 18.36 -8.05 -7.74
CA LEU A 289 18.30 -8.30 -9.19
C LEU A 289 17.82 -7.05 -9.95
N GLY A 290 16.82 -6.35 -9.42
CA GLY A 290 16.36 -5.06 -9.97
C GLY A 290 17.45 -3.99 -9.94
N LEU A 291 18.14 -3.86 -8.80
CA LEU A 291 19.22 -2.88 -8.63
C LEU A 291 20.45 -3.16 -9.50
N GLN A 292 20.79 -4.44 -9.72
CA GLN A 292 21.84 -4.80 -10.68
C GLN A 292 21.48 -4.33 -12.08
N ARG A 293 20.22 -4.48 -12.50
CA ARG A 293 19.75 -3.96 -13.78
C ARG A 293 19.83 -2.43 -13.83
N CYS A 294 19.41 -1.75 -12.76
CA CYS A 294 19.51 -0.30 -12.66
C CYS A 294 20.96 0.19 -12.85
N LEU A 295 21.90 -0.40 -12.11
CA LEU A 295 23.32 -0.03 -12.17
C LEU A 295 24.02 -0.45 -13.47
N ASN A 296 23.48 -1.44 -14.19
CA ASN A 296 23.95 -1.76 -15.53
C ASN A 296 23.48 -0.73 -16.57
N LEU A 297 22.33 -0.07 -16.35
CA LEU A 297 21.84 1.02 -17.20
C LEU A 297 22.58 2.33 -16.91
N ASP A 298 22.76 2.64 -15.63
CA ASP A 298 23.51 3.81 -15.16
C ASP A 298 24.30 3.46 -13.87
N PRO A 299 25.63 3.27 -13.97
CA PRO A 299 26.47 2.96 -12.82
C PRO A 299 26.55 4.07 -11.75
N GLU A 300 26.27 5.33 -12.12
CA GLU A 300 26.41 6.49 -11.24
C GLU A 300 25.07 6.91 -10.61
N TYR A 301 23.97 6.25 -10.96
CA TYR A 301 22.65 6.58 -10.43
C TYR A 301 22.55 6.32 -8.91
N ALA A 302 22.69 7.42 -8.15
CA ALA A 302 22.89 7.43 -6.71
C ALA A 302 21.80 6.68 -5.90
N PRO A 303 20.48 6.77 -6.23
CA PRO A 303 19.45 6.04 -5.50
C PRO A 303 19.67 4.51 -5.54
N CYS A 304 19.95 3.96 -6.72
CA CYS A 304 20.20 2.51 -6.86
C CYS A 304 21.52 2.08 -6.20
N ALA A 305 22.58 2.89 -6.34
CA ALA A 305 23.89 2.58 -5.73
C ALA A 305 23.79 2.51 -4.19
N THR A 306 23.08 3.48 -3.60
CA THR A 306 22.85 3.56 -2.15
C THR A 306 22.03 2.36 -1.66
N LEU A 307 20.90 2.07 -2.32
CA LEU A 307 20.05 0.93 -1.96
C LEU A 307 20.79 -0.40 -2.10
N HIS A 308 21.61 -0.56 -3.13
CA HIS A 308 22.38 -1.79 -3.35
C HIS A 308 23.42 -2.02 -2.24
N LYS A 309 24.00 -0.96 -1.65
CA LYS A 309 24.85 -1.07 -0.45
C LYS A 309 24.03 -1.47 0.77
N LEU A 310 22.92 -0.79 1.02
CA LEU A 310 22.05 -1.02 2.18
C LEU A 310 21.45 -2.44 2.20
N ILE A 311 20.98 -2.94 1.06
CA ILE A 311 20.43 -4.31 0.95
C ILE A 311 21.50 -5.36 1.22
N ARG A 312 22.72 -5.18 0.69
CA ARG A 312 23.82 -6.11 0.98
C ARG A 312 24.20 -6.10 2.46
N GLN A 313 24.18 -4.94 3.10
CA GLN A 313 24.41 -4.82 4.54
C GLN A 313 23.30 -5.55 5.34
N GLN A 314 22.03 -5.30 5.02
CA GLN A 314 20.89 -5.97 5.64
C GLN A 314 20.95 -7.50 5.48
N GLN A 315 21.28 -8.02 4.28
CA GLN A 315 21.45 -9.46 4.05
C GLN A 315 22.57 -10.06 4.92
N ARG A 316 23.69 -9.36 5.10
CA ARG A 316 24.79 -9.84 5.96
C ARG A 316 24.37 -9.87 7.43
N VAL A 317 23.71 -8.83 7.91
CA VAL A 317 23.20 -8.75 9.29
C VAL A 317 22.24 -9.89 9.57
N ILE A 318 21.23 -10.09 8.71
CA ILE A 318 20.25 -11.17 8.84
C ILE A 318 20.95 -12.54 8.92
N LYS A 319 21.84 -12.84 7.96
CA LYS A 319 22.56 -14.12 7.94
C LYS A 319 23.42 -14.35 9.19
N ASN A 320 24.08 -13.30 9.68
CA ASN A 320 24.91 -13.39 10.88
C ASN A 320 24.07 -13.67 12.13
N ILE A 321 22.94 -12.97 12.29
CA ILE A 321 22.01 -13.18 13.41
C ILE A 321 21.43 -14.59 13.36
N GLU A 322 20.92 -15.03 12.20
CA GLU A 322 20.35 -16.37 12.02
C GLU A 322 21.37 -17.47 12.37
N ARG A 323 22.64 -17.30 11.97
CA ARG A 323 23.71 -18.21 12.34
C ARG A 323 23.90 -18.28 13.87
N GLN A 324 23.94 -17.13 14.55
CA GLN A 324 24.07 -17.12 16.02
C GLN A 324 22.86 -17.73 16.74
N ILE A 325 21.65 -17.55 16.20
CA ILE A 325 20.44 -18.22 16.70
C ILE A 325 20.57 -19.74 16.56
N GLN A 326 21.02 -20.24 15.40
CA GLN A 326 21.26 -21.67 15.17
C GLN A 326 22.31 -22.25 16.13
N GLU A 327 23.38 -21.50 16.39
CA GLU A 327 24.43 -21.84 17.35
C GLU A 327 24.00 -21.66 18.82
N LYS A 328 22.77 -21.18 19.08
CA LYS A 328 22.21 -20.87 20.41
C LYS A 328 23.03 -19.84 21.19
N ASN A 329 23.80 -19.01 20.49
CA ASN A 329 24.59 -17.93 21.09
C ASN A 329 23.76 -16.65 21.19
N PHE A 330 22.77 -16.64 22.09
CA PHE A 330 21.81 -15.54 22.22
C PHE A 330 22.43 -14.23 22.74
N ALA A 331 23.54 -14.28 23.47
CA ALA A 331 24.27 -13.08 23.87
C ALA A 331 24.86 -12.36 22.65
N ALA A 332 25.45 -13.10 21.71
CA ALA A 332 25.92 -12.53 20.45
C ALA A 332 24.77 -11.99 19.60
N VAL A 333 23.60 -12.64 19.59
CA VAL A 333 22.40 -12.14 18.91
C VAL A 333 22.01 -10.75 19.40
N VAL A 334 21.94 -10.54 20.72
CA VAL A 334 21.64 -9.22 21.30
C VAL A 334 22.64 -8.18 20.83
N THR A 335 23.94 -8.47 20.88
CA THR A 335 24.99 -7.53 20.41
C THR A 335 24.84 -7.17 18.93
N LEU A 336 24.65 -8.16 18.05
CA LEU A 336 24.46 -7.93 16.62
C LEU A 336 23.21 -7.09 16.32
N ILE A 337 22.13 -7.28 17.06
CA ILE A 337 20.91 -6.48 16.92
C ILE A 337 21.16 -5.03 17.35
N THR A 338 21.88 -4.81 18.46
CA THR A 338 22.24 -3.45 18.90
C THR A 338 23.13 -2.73 17.88
N GLU A 339 24.11 -3.43 17.31
CA GLU A 339 24.97 -2.91 16.24
C GLU A 339 24.16 -2.59 14.97
N ALA A 340 23.22 -3.47 14.60
CA ALA A 340 22.35 -3.24 13.44
C ALA A 340 21.48 -1.99 13.60
N ARG A 341 20.89 -1.79 14.79
CA ARG A 341 20.09 -0.60 15.12
C ARG A 341 20.92 0.68 15.16
N ALA A 342 22.16 0.59 15.63
CA ALA A 342 23.09 1.72 15.60
C ALA A 342 23.49 2.10 14.17
N ALA A 343 23.64 1.11 13.29
CA ALA A 343 24.00 1.34 11.89
C ALA A 343 22.84 1.93 11.06
N GLU A 344 21.59 1.56 11.34
CA GLU A 344 20.41 2.08 10.64
C GLU A 344 19.23 2.28 11.63
N PRO A 345 19.16 3.45 12.30
CA PRO A 345 18.02 3.80 13.15
C PRO A 345 16.80 3.95 12.25
N ASN A 346 15.79 3.09 12.40
CA ASN A 346 14.62 2.92 11.50
C ASN A 346 14.86 2.01 10.29
N ALA A 347 15.68 0.98 10.46
CA ALA A 347 15.82 -0.08 9.48
C ALA A 347 14.44 -0.68 9.09
N PRO A 348 14.22 -1.00 7.80
CA PRO A 348 12.93 -1.51 7.31
C PRO A 348 12.55 -2.90 7.83
N PHE A 349 13.44 -3.55 8.57
CA PHE A 349 13.29 -4.88 9.17
C PHE A 349 13.36 -4.84 10.70
N GLU A 350 13.10 -3.67 11.31
CA GLU A 350 13.10 -3.48 12.76
C GLU A 350 12.12 -4.40 13.50
N GLU A 351 10.97 -4.71 12.88
CA GLU A 351 10.02 -5.68 13.43
C GLU A 351 10.66 -7.05 13.64
N GLN A 352 11.40 -7.54 12.64
CA GLN A 352 12.12 -8.81 12.69
C GLN A 352 13.27 -8.76 13.70
N LEU A 353 14.03 -7.66 13.74
CA LEU A 353 15.09 -7.46 14.75
C LEU A 353 14.53 -7.51 16.17
N ALA A 354 13.42 -6.81 16.42
CA ALA A 354 12.79 -6.79 17.73
C ALA A 354 12.21 -8.16 18.12
N ALA A 355 11.65 -8.91 17.17
CA ALA A 355 11.20 -10.29 17.40
C ALA A 355 12.35 -11.22 17.82
N TRP A 356 13.48 -11.21 17.09
CA TRP A 356 14.66 -11.98 17.48
C TRP A 356 15.27 -11.51 18.80
N HIS A 357 15.18 -10.21 19.10
CA HIS A 357 15.65 -9.68 20.37
C HIS A 357 14.81 -10.21 21.54
N CYS A 358 13.48 -10.21 21.39
CA CYS A 358 12.56 -10.84 22.34
C CYS A 358 12.91 -12.30 22.59
N GLU A 359 13.05 -13.08 21.52
CA GLU A 359 13.40 -14.49 21.63
C GLU A 359 14.74 -14.67 22.35
N ALA A 360 15.77 -13.91 21.99
CA ALA A 360 17.09 -13.99 22.62
C ALA A 360 17.04 -13.69 24.12
N LEU A 361 16.30 -12.66 24.54
CA LEU A 361 16.18 -12.28 25.95
C LEU A 361 15.42 -13.32 26.78
N VAL A 362 14.40 -13.95 26.19
CA VAL A 362 13.71 -15.11 26.80
C VAL A 362 14.69 -16.25 27.03
N LYS A 363 15.50 -16.61 26.02
CA LYS A 363 16.48 -17.71 26.14
C LYS A 363 17.60 -17.39 27.13
N LEU A 364 17.97 -16.12 27.26
CA LEU A 364 18.91 -15.64 28.27
C LEU A 364 18.29 -15.49 29.67
N ARG A 365 16.95 -15.61 29.80
CA ARG A 365 16.20 -15.39 31.04
C ARG A 365 16.40 -13.98 31.64
N ASN A 366 16.65 -12.99 30.80
CA ASN A 366 16.76 -11.59 31.21
C ASN A 366 15.36 -10.96 31.20
N THR A 367 14.65 -11.07 32.31
CA THR A 367 13.25 -10.60 32.45
C THR A 367 13.15 -9.07 32.37
N ASP A 368 14.03 -8.36 33.04
CA ASP A 368 14.02 -6.89 33.12
C ASP A 368 14.09 -6.21 31.75
N GLU A 369 15.04 -6.64 30.92
CA GLU A 369 15.19 -6.10 29.57
C GLU A 369 14.20 -6.73 28.59
N GLY A 370 13.95 -8.03 28.71
CA GLY A 370 13.04 -8.78 27.85
C GLY A 370 11.64 -8.18 27.81
N ILE A 371 11.08 -7.90 28.99
CA ILE A 371 9.72 -7.34 29.09
C ILE A 371 9.65 -5.99 28.38
N ARG A 372 10.58 -5.07 28.67
CA ARG A 372 10.61 -3.73 28.05
C ARG A 372 10.71 -3.80 26.52
N VAL A 373 11.59 -4.65 26.00
CA VAL A 373 11.81 -4.77 24.55
C VAL A 373 10.56 -5.33 23.86
N CYS A 374 9.94 -6.36 24.43
CA CYS A 374 8.75 -6.98 23.85
C CYS A 374 7.50 -6.11 23.98
N GLU A 375 7.33 -5.40 25.09
CA GLU A 375 6.28 -4.38 25.25
C GLU A 375 6.41 -3.27 24.20
N THR A 376 7.64 -2.82 23.94
CA THR A 376 7.91 -1.80 22.91
C THR A 376 7.49 -2.29 21.52
N LEU A 377 7.75 -3.56 21.18
CA LEU A 377 7.32 -4.14 19.90
C LEU A 377 5.79 -4.17 19.81
N VAL A 378 5.10 -4.76 20.78
CA VAL A 378 3.63 -4.93 20.70
C VAL A 378 2.90 -3.59 20.71
N HIS A 379 3.42 -2.59 21.43
CA HIS A 379 2.87 -1.23 21.40
C HIS A 379 3.09 -0.54 20.05
N ARG A 380 4.28 -0.71 19.45
CA ARG A 380 4.58 -0.10 18.13
C ARG A 380 3.66 -0.61 17.03
N TYR A 381 3.29 -1.89 17.09
CA TYR A 381 2.46 -2.56 16.08
C TYR A 381 1.06 -2.90 16.60
N GLU A 382 0.56 -2.12 17.56
CA GLU A 382 -0.78 -2.33 18.11
C GLU A 382 -1.85 -2.23 17.01
N GLY A 383 -2.77 -3.20 16.97
CA GLY A 383 -3.81 -3.28 15.94
C GLY A 383 -3.37 -3.89 14.61
N VAL A 384 -2.07 -4.18 14.43
CA VAL A 384 -1.56 -4.90 13.26
C VAL A 384 -1.51 -6.39 13.55
N SER A 385 -2.20 -7.20 12.74
CA SER A 385 -2.08 -8.66 12.81
C SER A 385 -0.78 -9.10 12.15
N SER A 386 0.27 -9.23 12.94
CA SER A 386 1.58 -9.74 12.51
C SER A 386 1.98 -10.99 13.28
N PRO A 387 2.60 -11.99 12.61
CA PRO A 387 3.23 -13.12 13.30
C PRO A 387 4.22 -12.70 14.40
N ALA A 388 5.01 -11.65 14.17
CA ALA A 388 5.99 -11.18 15.14
C ALA A 388 5.34 -10.61 16.41
N VAL A 389 4.23 -9.88 16.27
CA VAL A 389 3.46 -9.35 17.40
C VAL A 389 2.82 -10.49 18.20
N PHE A 390 2.29 -11.50 17.51
CA PHE A 390 1.77 -12.69 18.16
C PHE A 390 2.84 -13.43 18.96
N ASP A 391 4.00 -13.70 18.34
CA ASP A 391 5.11 -14.40 18.99
C ASP A 391 5.68 -13.58 20.16
N ALA A 392 5.73 -12.25 20.05
CA ALA A 392 6.15 -11.38 21.15
C ALA A 392 5.19 -11.39 22.34
N HIS A 393 3.88 -11.49 22.13
CA HIS A 393 2.95 -11.70 23.24
C HIS A 393 3.21 -13.04 23.93
N LEU A 394 3.51 -14.11 23.19
CA LEU A 394 3.90 -15.39 23.79
C LEU A 394 5.22 -15.27 24.57
N HIS A 395 6.21 -14.56 24.03
CA HIS A 395 7.46 -14.30 24.75
C HIS A 395 7.25 -13.48 26.01
N LEU A 396 6.35 -12.49 26.02
CA LEU A 396 5.95 -11.77 27.23
C LEU A 396 5.34 -12.70 28.27
N VAL A 397 4.49 -13.66 27.86
CA VAL A 397 4.00 -14.69 28.78
C VAL A 397 5.15 -15.46 29.40
N GLU A 398 6.12 -15.91 28.61
CA GLU A 398 7.27 -16.66 29.13
C GLU A 398 8.13 -15.83 30.08
N LEU A 399 8.36 -14.55 29.79
CA LEU A 399 9.12 -13.64 30.64
C LEU A 399 8.40 -13.37 31.97
N HIS A 400 7.09 -13.12 31.94
CA HIS A 400 6.31 -12.94 33.17
C HIS A 400 6.19 -14.23 34.00
N LEU A 401 6.19 -15.40 33.37
CA LEU A 401 6.29 -16.67 34.08
C LEU A 401 7.66 -16.85 34.76
N LEU A 402 8.75 -16.35 34.16
CA LEU A 402 10.08 -16.34 34.79
C LEU A 402 10.18 -15.34 35.95
N ASP A 403 9.38 -14.28 35.91
CA ASP A 403 9.27 -13.24 36.94
C ASP A 403 8.22 -13.57 38.03
N ASP A 404 7.70 -14.80 38.04
CA ASP A 404 6.64 -15.27 38.95
C ASP A 404 5.35 -14.40 38.93
N ASN A 405 5.12 -13.64 37.87
CA ASN A 405 3.99 -12.72 37.71
C ASN A 405 2.88 -13.33 36.85
N ALA A 406 2.09 -14.22 37.45
CA ALA A 406 1.01 -14.93 36.76
C ALA A 406 -0.09 -14.00 36.20
N ALA A 407 -0.35 -12.86 36.85
CA ALA A 407 -1.38 -11.92 36.42
C ALA A 407 -0.98 -11.20 35.11
N ALA A 408 0.27 -10.74 35.01
CA ALA A 408 0.79 -10.14 33.79
C ALA A 408 0.90 -11.16 32.65
N ALA A 409 1.32 -12.40 32.98
CA ALA A 409 1.34 -13.50 32.03
C ALA A 409 -0.05 -13.79 31.43
N GLU A 410 -1.10 -13.83 32.25
CA GLU A 410 -2.47 -14.04 31.76
C GLU A 410 -2.95 -12.88 30.86
N ALA A 411 -2.65 -11.64 31.23
CA ALA A 411 -2.99 -10.47 30.42
C ALA A 411 -2.32 -10.51 29.03
N ALA A 412 -1.04 -10.88 28.97
CA ALA A 412 -0.32 -11.05 27.70
C ALA A 412 -0.89 -12.20 26.86
N LEU A 413 -1.26 -13.33 27.50
CA LEU A 413 -1.85 -14.48 26.81
C LEU A 413 -3.20 -14.14 26.18
N GLU A 414 -4.03 -13.35 26.86
CA GLU A 414 -5.32 -12.92 26.31
C GLU A 414 -5.15 -12.09 25.04
N LYS A 415 -4.14 -11.21 25.01
CA LYS A 415 -3.78 -10.46 23.80
C LYS A 415 -3.33 -11.39 22.66
N ALA A 416 -2.51 -12.41 22.96
CA ALA A 416 -2.13 -13.41 21.97
C ALA A 416 -3.35 -14.17 21.40
N ARG A 417 -4.28 -14.58 22.28
CA ARG A 417 -5.52 -15.29 21.90
C ARG A 417 -6.42 -14.46 21.00
N MET A 418 -6.51 -13.15 21.23
CA MET A 418 -7.28 -12.23 20.39
C MET A 418 -6.72 -12.14 18.95
N LEU A 419 -5.40 -12.30 18.79
CA LEU A 419 -4.77 -12.34 17.47
C LEU A 419 -4.94 -13.71 16.77
N ARG A 420 -4.85 -14.81 17.52
CA ARG A 420 -5.03 -16.18 17.01
C ARG A 420 -5.76 -17.06 18.01
N GLN A 421 -7.04 -17.33 17.74
CA GLN A 421 -7.92 -18.04 18.69
C GLN A 421 -7.58 -19.53 18.84
N ASN A 422 -7.09 -20.19 17.79
CA ASN A 422 -6.91 -21.65 17.74
C ASN A 422 -5.44 -22.06 17.55
N ASP A 423 -4.49 -21.38 18.22
CA ASP A 423 -3.06 -21.74 18.17
C ASP A 423 -2.71 -22.62 19.38
N GLY A 424 -2.13 -23.81 19.13
CA GLY A 424 -1.80 -24.77 20.19
C GLY A 424 -0.80 -24.22 21.23
N ARG A 425 0.03 -23.25 20.84
CA ARG A 425 0.97 -22.60 21.78
C ARG A 425 0.26 -21.76 22.84
N VAL A 426 -0.91 -21.20 22.52
CA VAL A 426 -1.72 -20.43 23.49
C VAL A 426 -2.22 -21.36 24.59
N GLU A 427 -2.67 -22.57 24.23
CA GLU A 427 -3.15 -23.55 25.20
C GLU A 427 -2.01 -24.11 26.07
N GLU A 428 -0.84 -24.34 25.48
CA GLU A 428 0.36 -24.71 26.24
C GLU A 428 0.72 -23.62 27.27
N MET A 429 0.73 -22.35 26.86
CA MET A 429 1.02 -21.24 27.78
C MET A 429 -0.05 -21.09 28.87
N ARG A 430 -1.33 -21.29 28.53
CA ARG A 430 -2.44 -21.31 29.51
C ARG A 430 -2.18 -22.34 30.59
N SER A 431 -1.83 -23.57 30.21
CA SER A 431 -1.52 -24.65 31.16
C SER A 431 -0.36 -24.28 32.09
N ARG A 432 0.69 -23.65 31.56
CA ARG A 432 1.83 -23.15 32.35
C ARG A 432 1.42 -22.07 33.35
N ILE A 433 0.58 -21.12 32.95
CA ILE A 433 0.05 -20.07 33.82
C ILE A 433 -0.80 -20.66 34.95
N GLU A 434 -1.72 -21.56 34.63
CA GLU A 434 -2.58 -22.20 35.63
C GLU A 434 -1.76 -23.02 36.63
N LYS A 435 -0.71 -23.71 36.17
CA LYS A 435 0.23 -24.40 37.05
C LYS A 435 0.95 -23.42 38.00
N LEU A 436 1.40 -22.26 37.49
CA LEU A 436 2.04 -21.24 38.33
C LEU A 436 1.05 -20.67 39.36
N LYS A 437 -0.16 -20.29 38.93
CA LYS A 437 -1.22 -19.80 39.83
C LYS A 437 -1.53 -20.81 40.91
N ARG A 438 -1.71 -22.08 40.54
CA ARG A 438 -1.95 -23.18 41.49
C ARG A 438 -0.82 -23.30 42.50
N ASN A 439 0.43 -23.29 42.04
CA ASN A 439 1.60 -23.38 42.92
C ASN A 439 1.71 -22.16 43.86
N SER A 440 1.38 -20.96 43.37
CA SER A 440 1.42 -19.72 44.16
C SER A 440 0.26 -19.59 45.16
N ALA A 441 -0.93 -20.10 44.81
CA ALA A 441 -2.11 -20.12 45.67
C ALA A 441 -2.03 -21.22 46.75
N ARG A 442 -1.25 -22.27 46.50
CA ARG A 442 -1.05 -23.37 47.45
C ARG A 442 -0.25 -22.89 48.66
N LYS A 443 -0.75 -23.19 49.85
CA LYS A 443 -0.07 -22.90 51.11
C LYS A 443 1.25 -23.67 51.19
N ASP A 444 2.34 -22.99 51.52
CA ASP A 444 3.63 -23.62 51.82
C ASP A 444 3.64 -24.09 53.30
N TYR A 445 3.29 -25.35 53.52
CA TYR A 445 3.21 -25.95 54.87
C TYR A 445 4.56 -26.00 55.57
N TYR A 446 5.66 -26.12 54.82
CA TYR A 446 7.01 -26.08 55.40
C TYR A 446 7.33 -24.68 55.91
N LYS A 447 6.97 -23.64 55.15
CA LYS A 447 7.12 -22.24 55.56
C LYS A 447 6.20 -21.88 56.74
N ILE A 448 4.97 -22.39 56.77
CA ILE A 448 4.02 -22.22 57.90
C ILE A 448 4.62 -22.81 59.19
N LEU A 449 5.22 -23.99 59.12
CA LEU A 449 5.88 -24.61 60.28
C LEU A 449 7.29 -24.07 60.56
N GLY A 450 7.85 -23.25 59.67
CA GLY A 450 9.21 -22.69 59.80
C GLY A 450 10.32 -23.74 59.70
N ILE A 451 10.11 -24.80 58.91
CA ILE A 451 11.03 -25.94 58.75
C ILE A 451 11.47 -26.10 57.29
N LYS A 452 12.59 -26.80 57.07
CA LYS A 452 13.06 -27.14 55.72
C LYS A 452 12.28 -28.33 55.16
N LYS A 453 12.20 -28.44 53.82
CA LYS A 453 11.58 -29.59 53.13
C LYS A 453 12.20 -30.94 53.51
N THR A 454 13.47 -30.95 53.89
CA THR A 454 14.22 -32.14 54.36
C THR A 454 13.99 -32.49 55.83
N ALA A 455 13.10 -31.79 56.54
CA ALA A 455 12.85 -32.04 57.96
C ALA A 455 12.28 -33.44 58.22
N SER A 456 12.75 -34.06 59.31
CA SER A 456 12.27 -35.38 59.74
C SER A 456 10.85 -35.29 60.34
N ALA A 457 10.15 -36.42 60.42
CA ALA A 457 8.84 -36.48 61.09
C ALA A 457 8.90 -36.00 62.55
N GLN A 458 10.03 -36.20 63.23
CA GLN A 458 10.23 -35.73 64.60
C GLN A 458 10.35 -34.20 64.67
N ASP A 459 11.03 -33.58 63.70
CA ASP A 459 11.17 -32.13 63.59
C ASP A 459 9.84 -31.46 63.27
N ILE A 460 9.05 -32.05 62.37
CA ILE A 460 7.68 -31.61 62.04
C ILE A 460 6.81 -31.61 63.31
N ARG A 461 6.81 -32.70 64.09
CA ARG A 461 6.07 -32.77 65.36
C ARG A 461 6.55 -31.74 66.38
N ARG A 462 7.86 -31.47 66.44
CA ARG A 462 8.45 -30.50 67.36
C ARG A 462 8.04 -29.07 67.00
N ALA A 463 8.14 -28.71 65.73
CA ALA A 463 7.73 -27.40 65.21
C ALA A 463 6.23 -27.17 65.40
N TYR A 464 5.40 -28.17 65.07
CA TYR A 464 3.97 -28.15 65.33
C TYR A 464 3.64 -27.89 66.80
N ARG A 465 4.22 -28.64 67.75
CA ARG A 465 3.94 -28.45 69.19
C ARG A 465 4.29 -27.04 69.66
N LYS A 466 5.36 -26.45 69.13
CA LYS A 466 5.79 -25.08 69.46
C LYS A 466 4.78 -24.05 68.96
N LEU A 467 4.38 -24.14 67.69
CA LEU A 467 3.44 -23.22 67.03
C LEU A 467 2.00 -23.40 67.53
N ALA A 468 1.56 -24.63 67.74
CA ALA A 468 0.22 -24.93 68.28
C ALA A 468 0.05 -24.37 69.69
N LYS A 469 1.09 -24.40 70.53
CA LYS A 469 1.05 -23.79 71.87
C LYS A 469 0.92 -22.27 71.80
N SER A 470 1.67 -21.61 70.92
CA SER A 470 1.63 -20.15 70.76
C SER A 470 0.38 -19.62 70.07
N SER A 471 -0.24 -20.43 69.21
CA SER A 471 -1.42 -20.05 68.42
C SER A 471 -2.73 -20.59 69.02
N HIS A 472 -2.71 -21.22 70.21
CA HIS A 472 -3.90 -21.83 70.81
C HIS A 472 -4.91 -20.76 71.30
N PRO A 473 -6.22 -20.91 71.02
CA PRO A 473 -7.24 -19.95 71.44
C PRO A 473 -7.28 -19.66 72.96
N ASP A 474 -7.00 -20.67 73.80
CA ASP A 474 -6.97 -20.49 75.27
C ASP A 474 -5.82 -19.62 75.78
N GLN A 475 -4.68 -19.51 75.08
CA GLN A 475 -3.63 -18.55 75.48
C GLN A 475 -4.06 -17.10 75.25
N LEU A 476 -5.15 -16.86 74.52
CA LEU A 476 -5.59 -15.56 74.02
C LEU A 476 -6.92 -15.10 74.63
N ARG A 477 -7.65 -15.96 75.35
CA ARG A 477 -8.92 -15.63 76.03
C ARG A 477 -8.78 -14.63 77.20
N SER A 478 -7.56 -14.29 77.60
CA SER A 478 -7.27 -13.41 78.75
C SER A 478 -6.91 -11.96 78.39
N LYS A 479 -6.94 -11.56 77.11
CA LYS A 479 -6.58 -10.19 76.68
C LYS A 479 -7.67 -9.60 75.78
N ASP A 480 -8.09 -8.35 76.06
CA ASP A 480 -8.98 -7.52 75.23
C ASP A 480 -8.34 -7.20 73.88
N MET A 481 -8.23 -8.21 73.01
CA MET A 481 -7.61 -8.12 71.70
C MET A 481 -8.61 -7.66 70.64
N PRO A 482 -8.21 -6.79 69.69
CA PRO A 482 -9.03 -6.41 68.55
C PRO A 482 -9.47 -7.63 67.73
N GLU A 483 -10.70 -7.62 67.23
CA GLU A 483 -11.30 -8.73 66.46
C GLU A 483 -10.43 -9.21 65.29
N LYS A 484 -9.78 -8.28 64.58
CA LYS A 484 -8.85 -8.60 63.47
C LYS A 484 -7.67 -9.46 63.90
N GLU A 485 -7.17 -9.30 65.12
CA GLU A 485 -6.02 -10.03 65.61
C GLU A 485 -6.41 -11.44 66.09
N ARG A 486 -7.63 -11.61 66.63
CA ARG A 486 -8.22 -12.92 66.93
C ARG A 486 -8.39 -13.76 65.67
N GLN A 487 -8.99 -13.18 64.63
CA GLN A 487 -9.20 -13.86 63.34
C GLN A 487 -7.88 -14.30 62.69
N LYS A 488 -6.82 -13.49 62.78
CA LYS A 488 -5.48 -13.88 62.30
C LYS A 488 -4.91 -15.08 63.04
N GLN A 489 -5.05 -15.11 64.37
CA GLN A 489 -4.52 -16.21 65.19
C GLN A 489 -5.31 -17.51 64.98
N GLU A 490 -6.64 -17.43 64.86
CA GLU A 490 -7.46 -18.58 64.49
C GLU A 490 -7.09 -19.14 63.11
N LYS A 491 -6.88 -18.25 62.13
CA LYS A 491 -6.42 -18.64 60.80
C LYS A 491 -5.05 -19.34 60.86
N MET A 492 -4.11 -18.77 61.63
CA MET A 492 -2.77 -19.35 61.78
C MET A 492 -2.79 -20.70 62.51
N PHE A 493 -3.67 -20.88 63.50
CA PHE A 493 -3.85 -22.17 64.18
C PHE A 493 -4.42 -23.23 63.23
N ARG A 494 -5.42 -22.87 62.40
CA ARG A 494 -5.95 -23.76 61.35
C ARG A 494 -4.88 -24.15 60.35
N ASP A 495 -4.11 -23.19 59.84
CA ASP A 495 -3.02 -23.42 58.88
C ASP A 495 -1.91 -24.31 59.44
N VAL A 496 -1.57 -24.17 60.74
CA VAL A 496 -0.58 -25.03 61.43
C VAL A 496 -1.08 -26.47 61.63
N ASN A 497 -2.38 -26.64 61.93
CA ASN A 497 -2.99 -27.98 62.03
C ASN A 497 -3.02 -28.67 60.67
N GLU A 498 -3.46 -27.96 59.62
CA GLU A 498 -3.48 -28.46 58.24
C GLU A 498 -2.06 -28.85 57.78
N ALA A 499 -1.05 -28.01 58.06
CA ALA A 499 0.35 -28.30 57.75
C ALA A 499 0.85 -29.59 58.42
N LYS A 500 0.48 -29.83 59.68
CA LYS A 500 0.86 -31.06 60.39
C LYS A 500 0.18 -32.29 59.80
N GLU A 501 -1.12 -32.21 59.47
CA GLU A 501 -1.85 -33.35 58.90
C GLU A 501 -1.29 -33.77 57.54
N VAL A 502 -0.89 -32.80 56.72
CA VAL A 502 -0.31 -33.08 55.40
C VAL A 502 1.13 -33.56 55.49
N LEU A 503 1.97 -32.93 56.32
CA LEU A 503 3.41 -33.23 56.34
C LEU A 503 3.79 -34.44 57.19
N LEU A 504 2.92 -34.88 58.10
CA LEU A 504 3.21 -36.03 58.98
C LEU A 504 2.79 -37.38 58.37
N ASP A 505 1.86 -37.35 57.41
CA ASP A 505 1.41 -38.50 56.63
C ASP A 505 2.33 -38.62 55.41
N GLU A 506 3.00 -39.77 55.26
CA GLU A 506 3.99 -39.98 54.19
C GLU A 506 3.37 -39.92 52.78
N GLU A 507 2.14 -40.42 52.63
CA GLU A 507 1.42 -40.42 51.36
C GLU A 507 0.97 -39.00 51.00
N LYS A 508 0.37 -38.28 51.95
CA LYS A 508 -0.04 -36.89 51.73
C LYS A 508 1.15 -35.96 51.53
N ARG A 509 2.25 -36.19 52.24
CA ARG A 509 3.50 -35.44 52.05
C ARG A 509 4.08 -35.69 50.67
N ALA A 510 4.10 -36.94 50.19
CA ALA A 510 4.57 -37.27 48.85
C ALA A 510 3.69 -36.62 47.77
N ARG A 511 2.36 -36.73 47.88
CA ARG A 511 1.40 -36.08 46.97
C ARG A 511 1.55 -34.55 46.96
N TYR A 512 1.67 -33.95 48.15
CA TYR A 512 1.99 -32.53 48.30
C TYR A 512 3.31 -32.19 47.60
N ASP A 513 4.40 -32.89 47.89
CA ASP A 513 5.71 -32.62 47.31
C ASP A 513 5.73 -32.82 45.78
N ASN A 514 4.89 -33.70 45.24
CA ASN A 514 4.69 -33.93 43.80
C ASN A 514 3.88 -32.84 43.09
N GLY A 515 3.31 -31.88 43.81
CA GLY A 515 2.51 -30.80 43.21
C GLY A 515 1.00 -31.07 43.17
N GLU A 516 0.53 -32.17 43.77
CA GLU A 516 -0.90 -32.50 43.81
C GLU A 516 -1.65 -31.64 44.83
N ASP A 517 -2.93 -31.43 44.54
CA ASP A 517 -3.83 -30.60 45.33
C ASP A 517 -4.66 -31.50 46.26
N LEU A 518 -4.25 -31.57 47.52
CA LEU A 518 -4.88 -32.43 48.53
C LEU A 518 -6.31 -32.03 48.90
N ASN A 519 -6.75 -30.83 48.47
CA ASN A 519 -8.06 -30.26 48.79
C ASN A 519 -9.06 -30.32 47.61
N GLN A 520 -8.67 -30.85 46.44
CA GLN A 520 -9.61 -31.15 45.36
C GLN A 520 -10.24 -32.53 45.60
N PRO A 521 -11.59 -32.66 45.55
CA PRO A 521 -12.21 -33.98 45.44
C PRO A 521 -11.68 -34.61 44.15
N GLU A 522 -11.11 -35.80 44.26
CA GLU A 522 -10.59 -36.54 43.12
C GLU A 522 -11.68 -36.67 42.04
N GLY A 523 -11.53 -35.92 40.95
CA GLY A 523 -12.21 -36.23 39.71
C GLY A 523 -11.71 -37.58 39.20
N PRO A 524 -12.56 -38.41 38.57
CA PRO A 524 -12.30 -39.82 38.36
C PRO A 524 -11.15 -40.01 37.34
N GLN A 525 -9.93 -40.25 37.83
CA GLN A 525 -8.82 -40.77 37.05
C GLN A 525 -8.48 -42.16 37.56
N GLY A 526 -8.86 -43.15 36.76
CA GLY A 526 -8.82 -44.56 37.10
C GLY A 526 -7.42 -45.13 37.21
N HIS A 527 -7.22 -45.96 38.24
CA HIS A 527 -6.37 -47.14 38.20
C HIS A 527 -7.10 -48.31 38.89
N PRO A 528 -7.10 -49.53 38.30
CA PRO A 528 -7.89 -50.68 38.77
C PRO A 528 -7.12 -51.56 39.78
N PHE A 529 -7.88 -52.25 40.66
CA PHE A 529 -7.47 -53.32 41.61
C PHE A 529 -6.70 -52.85 42.87
N PHE A 530 -7.11 -53.11 44.13
CA PHE A 530 -7.52 -54.36 44.80
C PHE A 530 -8.24 -54.08 46.16
N GLY A 531 -9.15 -54.97 46.65
CA GLY A 531 -9.50 -55.08 48.09
C GLY A 531 -10.98 -54.88 48.46
N GLY A 532 -11.66 -55.94 48.89
CA GLY A 532 -13.11 -55.98 49.13
C GLY A 532 -13.59 -55.85 50.58
N GLY A 533 -14.91 -55.84 50.74
CA GLY A 533 -15.65 -56.31 51.90
C GLY A 533 -16.29 -55.24 52.81
N PHE A 534 -17.57 -54.90 52.58
CA PHE A 534 -18.72 -55.14 53.48
C PHE A 534 -20.05 -54.63 52.83
N PRO A 535 -21.25 -55.14 53.23
CA PRO A 535 -22.43 -55.32 52.37
C PRO A 535 -23.61 -54.37 52.66
N GLY A 536 -24.54 -54.24 51.70
CA GLY A 536 -25.89 -53.70 51.94
C GLY A 536 -26.61 -53.22 50.67
N GLY A 537 -27.72 -53.88 50.29
CA GLY A 537 -28.54 -53.68 49.07
C GLY A 537 -29.22 -52.30 48.93
N PHE A 538 -29.91 -51.95 47.84
CA PHE A 538 -30.77 -52.72 46.91
C PHE A 538 -31.06 -51.84 45.63
N PRO A 539 -31.91 -52.23 44.64
CA PRO A 539 -31.57 -52.60 43.26
C PRO A 539 -31.96 -51.58 42.16
N GLY A 540 -31.49 -51.77 40.91
CA GLY A 540 -32.18 -51.17 39.75
C GLY A 540 -31.44 -51.10 38.40
N GLY A 541 -31.32 -52.22 37.69
CA GLY A 541 -31.58 -52.41 36.24
C GLY A 541 -30.98 -51.53 35.11
N PHE A 542 -29.99 -52.09 34.39
CA PHE A 542 -29.79 -52.21 32.90
C PHE A 542 -29.79 -50.95 31.97
N PRO A 543 -29.23 -51.01 30.73
CA PRO A 543 -27.95 -51.59 30.25
C PRO A 543 -27.21 -50.79 29.15
N GLY A 544 -25.93 -51.11 28.94
CA GLY A 544 -25.39 -51.31 27.58
C GLY A 544 -24.34 -50.33 27.03
N GLY A 545 -23.19 -50.88 26.62
CA GLY A 545 -22.54 -50.48 25.35
C GLY A 545 -21.12 -49.88 25.41
N PHE A 546 -20.09 -50.69 25.66
CA PHE A 546 -18.76 -50.54 25.02
C PHE A 546 -18.81 -51.26 23.65
N PRO A 547 -18.00 -50.92 22.61
CA PRO A 547 -16.53 -50.88 22.63
C PRO A 547 -15.94 -49.67 21.83
N GLY A 548 -14.71 -49.17 22.02
CA GLY A 548 -13.41 -49.83 22.06
C GLY A 548 -12.54 -49.20 20.94
N GLY A 549 -11.24 -48.97 21.18
CA GLY A 549 -10.30 -48.57 20.12
C GLY A 549 -9.13 -47.68 20.53
N PHE A 550 -8.21 -48.24 21.32
CA PHE A 550 -6.84 -47.72 21.47
C PHE A 550 -6.05 -48.06 20.20
N GLN A 551 -5.38 -47.09 19.56
CA GLN A 551 -4.13 -47.40 18.88
C GLN A 551 -3.16 -46.21 18.88
N GLN A 552 -1.99 -46.52 19.39
CA GLN A 552 -0.82 -45.70 19.64
C GLN A 552 0.05 -45.70 18.36
N GLN A 553 0.56 -44.55 17.92
CA GLN A 553 1.69 -44.52 17.00
C GLN A 553 2.65 -43.39 17.34
N HIS A 554 3.87 -43.80 17.72
CA HIS A 554 5.06 -42.96 17.83
C HIS A 554 5.45 -42.37 16.47
N GLY A 555 5.96 -41.14 16.47
CA GLY A 555 6.63 -40.54 15.32
C GLY A 555 7.29 -39.21 15.68
N GLY A 556 8.55 -39.27 16.10
CA GLY A 556 9.38 -38.09 16.31
C GLY A 556 9.70 -37.35 15.00
N GLY A 557 9.82 -36.03 15.09
CA GLY A 557 10.27 -35.18 13.99
C GLY A 557 10.42 -33.74 14.48
N GLY A 558 11.65 -33.28 14.63
CA GLY A 558 11.99 -31.94 15.11
C GLY A 558 11.48 -30.85 14.16
N GLN A 559 10.81 -29.85 14.72
CA GLN A 559 10.42 -28.64 14.01
C GLN A 559 11.49 -27.56 14.20
N GLN A 560 12.30 -27.37 13.17
CA GLN A 560 13.02 -26.12 12.93
C GLN A 560 12.07 -25.22 12.12
N HIS A 561 11.54 -24.16 12.73
CA HIS A 561 10.75 -23.15 12.00
C HIS A 561 11.66 -21.98 11.62
N PHE A 562 12.12 -22.00 10.37
CA PHE A 562 12.65 -20.81 9.68
C PHE A 562 11.49 -20.08 8.99
N PHE A 563 11.29 -18.80 9.29
CA PHE A 563 10.30 -17.98 8.59
C PHE A 563 10.92 -17.29 7.38
N PHE A 564 10.58 -17.81 6.19
CA PHE A 564 10.51 -17.01 4.97
C PHE A 564 9.22 -16.19 4.99
N PHE A 565 9.32 -14.88 4.76
CA PHE A 565 8.19 -14.06 4.34
C PHE A 565 7.66 -14.63 3.01
N ARG A 566 6.46 -15.21 3.02
CA ARG A 566 5.84 -15.82 1.82
C ARG A 566 4.65 -14.98 1.36
N GLN A 567 4.88 -14.34 0.21
CA GLN A 567 4.03 -13.99 -0.95
C GLN A 567 2.67 -13.31 -0.76
#